data_AF-A0A662EDR8-F1
#
_entry.id   AF-A0A662EDR8-F1
#
_cell.length_a   1.000
_cell.length_b   1.000
_cell.length_c   1.000
_cell.angle_alpha   90.00
_cell.angle_beta   90.00
_cell.angle_gamma   90.00
#
_symmetry.space_group_name_H-M   'P 1'
#
loop_
_entity.id
_entity.type
_entity.pdbx_description
1 polymer ?
#
loop_
_entity_poly.entity_id
_entity_poly.type
_entity_poly.pdbx_seq_one_letter_code
_entity_poly.pdbx_strand_id
1 'polypeptide(L)' 'MFGSLGLPELLIILAIVVLIFGVNKLPRLGKGLGEGIRNFKDSVKTEKSDEAEDNGSSD' A
#
# COMPACT_ATOMS: atom_id res chain seq x y z
N MET A 1 -27.14 14.27 12.27
CA MET A 1 -26.26 15.43 11.96
C MET A 1 -24.77 15.06 11.95
N PHE A 2 -24.41 13.80 11.64
CA PHE A 2 -23.00 13.35 11.48
C PHE A 2 -22.94 12.17 10.50
N GLY A 3 -23.65 12.28 9.38
CA GLY A 3 -23.73 11.22 8.38
C GLY A 3 -22.56 11.37 7.40
N SER A 4 -21.65 10.39 7.44
CA SER A 4 -20.43 10.25 6.63
C SER A 4 -19.38 11.34 6.83
N LEU A 5 -18.24 10.97 7.43
CA LEU A 5 -16.95 11.60 7.14
C LEU A 5 -16.81 11.64 5.62
N GLY A 6 -17.13 12.78 5.03
CA GLY A 6 -17.08 12.96 3.60
C GLY A 6 -15.64 13.15 3.16
N LEU A 7 -15.45 13.16 1.84
CA LEU A 7 -14.19 13.59 1.24
C LEU A 7 -13.70 14.97 1.77
N PRO A 8 -14.58 15.96 2.04
CA PRO A 8 -14.14 17.26 2.59
C PRO A 8 -13.48 17.15 3.96
N GLU A 9 -14.08 16.42 4.91
CA GLU A 9 -13.54 16.26 6.27
C GLU A 9 -12.21 15.51 6.24
N LEU A 10 -12.10 14.46 5.40
CA LEU A 10 -10.85 13.73 5.22
C LEU A 10 -9.74 14.63 4.65
N LEU A 11 -10.06 15.52 3.71
CA LEU A 11 -9.12 16.49 3.15
C LEU A 11 -8.62 17.49 4.20
N ILE A 12 -9.51 17.97 5.08
CA ILE A 12 -9.13 18.88 6.17
C ILE A 12 -8.18 18.18 7.14
N ILE A 13 -8.48 16.94 7.53
CA ILE A 13 -7.60 16.14 8.41
C ILE A 13 -6.24 15.92 7.73
N LEU A 14 -6.25 15.55 6.44
CA LEU A 14 -5.03 15.36 5.66
C LEU A 14 -4.20 16.65 5.61
N ALA A 15 -4.84 17.81 5.41
CA ALA A 15 -4.15 19.10 5.39
C ALA A 15 -3.47 19.41 6.73
N ILE A 16 -4.12 19.12 7.86
CA ILE A 16 -3.53 19.29 9.20
C ILE A 16 -2.32 18.36 9.39
N VAL A 17 -2.45 17.08 9.02
CA VAL A 17 -1.34 16.11 9.07
C VAL A 17 -0.16 16.61 8.22
N VAL A 18 -0.43 17.10 7.01
CA VAL A 18 0.59 17.67 6.12
C VAL A 18 1.26 18.92 6.70
N LEU A 19 0.53 19.77 7.42
CA LEU A 19 1.13 20.93 8.09
C LEU A 19 2.09 20.53 9.21
N ILE A 20 1.76 19.49 9.99
CA ILE A 20 2.59 19.00 11.09
C ILE A 20 3.84 18.27 10.55
N PHE A 21 3.65 17.37 9.59
CA PHE A 21 4.74 16.53 9.07
C PHE A 21 5.52 17.19 7.93
N GLY A 22 4.92 18.17 7.25
CA GLY A 22 5.43 18.82 6.04
C GLY A 22 5.14 18.01 4.76
N VAL A 23 4.86 18.72 3.66
CA VAL A 23 4.62 18.14 2.32
C VAL A 23 5.78 17.27 1.83
N ASN A 24 7.01 17.56 2.24
CA ASN A 24 8.21 16.82 1.82
C ASN A 24 8.37 15.45 2.51
N LYS A 25 7.69 15.24 3.64
CA LYS A 25 7.81 14.00 4.43
C LYS A 25 6.92 12.90 3.88
N LEU A 26 5.74 13.25 3.34
CA LEU A 26 4.78 12.30 2.76
C LEU A 26 5.38 11.47 1.60
N PRO A 27 6.02 12.06 0.57
CA PRO A 27 6.63 11.29 -0.52
C PRO A 27 7.79 10.40 -0.05
N ARG A 28 8.56 10.83 0.95
CA ARG A 28 9.66 10.02 1.51
C ARG A 28 9.14 8.78 2.23
N LEU A 29 8.11 8.93 3.06
CA LEU A 29 7.44 7.82 3.73
C LEU A 29 6.72 6.91 2.72
N GLY A 30 6.04 7.50 1.73
CA GLY A 30 5.34 6.76 0.68
C GLY A 30 6.26 5.92 -0.20
N LYS A 31 7.46 6.41 -0.54
CA LYS A 31 8.46 5.63 -1.29
C LYS A 31 8.90 4.38 -0.52
N GLY A 32 9.23 4.52 0.76
CA GLY A 32 9.64 3.37 1.60
C GLY A 32 8.52 2.36 1.81
N LEU A 33 7.29 2.83 2.09
CA LEU A 33 6.12 1.94 2.20
C LEU A 33 5.78 1.27 0.86
N GLY A 34 5.88 2.00 -0.25
CA GLY A 34 5.60 1.48 -1.59
C GLY A 34 6.59 0.40 -2.02
N GLU A 35 7.88 0.59 -1.75
CA GLU A 35 8.91 -0.44 -1.97
C GLU A 35 8.67 -1.67 -1.10
N GLY A 36 8.31 -1.49 0.18
CA GLY A 36 7.97 -2.60 1.07
C GLY A 36 6.76 -3.40 0.59
N ILE A 37 5.68 -2.73 0.19
CA ILE A 37 4.48 -3.38 -0.35
C ILE A 37 4.79 -4.08 -1.68
N ARG A 38 5.62 -3.47 -2.55
CA ARG A 38 6.03 -4.08 -3.82
C ARG A 38 6.79 -5.37 -3.58
N ASN A 39 7.84 -5.33 -2.75
CA ASN A 39 8.64 -6.49 -2.42
C ASN A 39 7.81 -7.59 -1.73
N PHE A 40 6.91 -7.21 -0.81
CA PHE A 40 5.99 -8.15 -0.17
C PHE A 40 5.08 -8.86 -1.20
N LYS A 41 4.49 -8.08 -2.13
CA LYS A 41 3.65 -8.64 -3.19
C LYS A 41 4.43 -9.55 -4.13
N ASP A 42 5.66 -9.19 -4.46
CA ASP A 42 6.52 -9.97 -5.36
C ASP A 42 6.90 -11.30 -4.71
N SER A 43 7.29 -11.31 -3.43
CA SER A 43 7.57 -12.54 -2.68
C SER A 43 6.35 -13.45 -2.58
N VAL A 44 5.17 -12.90 -2.25
CA VAL A 44 3.91 -13.69 -2.18
C VAL A 44 3.50 -14.24 -3.54
N LYS A 45 3.83 -13.54 -4.63
CA LYS A 45 3.53 -14.00 -6.00
C LYS A 45 4.47 -15.11 -6.46
N THR A 46 5.76 -15.03 -6.11
CA THR A 46 6.74 -16.11 -6.40
C THR A 46 6.34 -17.40 -5.69
N GLU A 47 6.00 -17.34 -4.40
CA GLU A 47 5.57 -18.54 -3.64
C GLU A 47 4.32 -19.20 -4.26
N LYS A 48 3.36 -18.41 -4.75
CA LYS A 48 2.18 -18.94 -5.46
C LYS A 48 2.46 -19.48 -6.86
N SER A 49 3.54 -19.05 -7.50
CA SER A 49 3.94 -19.53 -8.82
C SER A 49 4.73 -20.84 -8.73
N ASP A 50 5.47 -21.05 -7.64
CA ASP A 50 6.19 -22.31 -7.39
C ASP A 50 5.23 -23.47 -7.01
N GLU A 51 4.02 -23.18 -6.50
CA GLU A 51 2.96 -24.20 -6.28
C GLU A 51 2.17 -24.58 -7.55
N ALA A 52 2.35 -23.87 -8.66
CA ALA A 52 1.59 -24.10 -9.90
C ALA A 52 2.35 -24.93 -10.96
N GLU A 53 3.63 -25.26 -10.75
CA GLU A 53 4.47 -25.99 -11.72
C GLU A 53 4.83 -27.43 -11.32
N ASP A 54 4.20 -28.02 -10.29
CA ASP A 54 4.43 -29.43 -9.86
C ASP A 54 3.28 -30.42 -10.19
N ASN A 55 2.29 -30.04 -11.01
CA ASN A 55 1.27 -30.98 -11.51
C ASN A 55 1.26 -31.02 -13.05
N GLY A 56 2.28 -31.65 -13.65
CA GLY A 56 2.34 -31.69 -15.11
C GLY A 56 3.31 -32.66 -15.79
N SER A 57 4.05 -33.53 -15.09
CA SER A 57 4.84 -34.59 -15.75
C SER A 57 5.25 -35.69 -14.78
N SER A 58 4.45 -36.76 -14.71
CA SER A 58 4.88 -38.16 -14.57
C SER A 58 3.65 -39.08 -14.68
N ASP A 59 3.66 -39.93 -15.72
CA ASP A 59 2.71 -41.01 -16.09
C ASP A 59 1.23 -40.68 -16.33
#